data_AF-A0A1V5FAP5-F1
#
_entry.id   AF-A0A1V5FAP5-F1
#
_cell.length_a   1.000
_cell.length_b   1.000
_cell.length_c   1.000
_cell.angle_alpha   90.00
_cell.angle_beta   90.00
_cell.angle_gamma   90.00
#
_symmetry.space_group_name_H-M   'P 1'
#
loop_
_entity.id
_entity.type
_entity.pdbx_description
1 polymer ?
#
loop_
_entity_poly.entity_id
_entity_poly.type
_entity_poly.pdbx_seq_one_letter_code
_entity_poly.pdbx_strand_id
1 'polypeptide(L)'
;MLDTHHGADYFRRWHSNKQNSGGLMVHKATHHFDLVNWWLSSVPVSVFATGKRQFYTPETARRMGLRSHHERCRTCPEKDACGFYFDLGQHPLIRALYLDCEEFDGYFRDRCVFRPEISIEDTMHVQVRYANDATMSYSLVAHAAWEGYTLAFNGTQGRLEHKCEESIYVSGDGTVPGALVGDGTYIRIFPLRKPAYEVPIWQSEGGHGGGDKPLLEDLFLPARPADPYLRAADHRSGAYSILTGVAANRSMETGAPVEIASLVRGLQSPDFPPMPDRRKELAMP
;
A
#
# COMPACT_ATOMS: atom_id res chain seq x y z
N MET A 1 -1.56 -5.37 3.28
CA MET A 1 -1.27 -5.68 4.69
C MET A 1 0.09 -5.10 5.00
N LEU A 2 0.23 -4.35 6.10
CA LEU A 2 1.53 -4.00 6.63
C LEU A 2 1.68 -4.73 7.96
N ASP A 3 2.84 -5.35 8.18
CA ASP A 3 3.11 -6.00 9.44
C ASP A 3 3.34 -4.96 10.57
N THR A 4 3.62 -5.44 11.79
CA THR A 4 3.89 -4.53 12.92
C THR A 4 5.25 -3.84 12.87
N HIS A 5 6.17 -4.21 11.97
CA HIS A 5 7.47 -3.56 11.81
C HIS A 5 7.37 -2.40 10.82
N HIS A 6 7.02 -2.69 9.56
CA HIS A 6 6.88 -1.67 8.52
C HIS A 6 5.65 -0.80 8.75
N GLY A 7 4.55 -1.39 9.21
CA GLY A 7 3.36 -0.65 9.62
C GLY A 7 3.73 0.43 10.62
N ALA A 8 4.44 0.05 11.70
CA ALA A 8 4.88 0.97 12.75
C ALA A 8 5.70 2.14 12.22
N ASP A 9 6.50 1.97 11.16
CA ASP A 9 7.34 3.04 10.61
C ASP A 9 6.53 4.23 10.05
N TYR A 10 5.31 4.00 9.55
CA TYR A 10 4.40 5.10 9.20
C TYR A 10 3.89 5.86 10.43
N PHE A 11 3.73 5.17 11.55
CA PHE A 11 3.23 5.75 12.79
C PHE A 11 4.35 6.43 13.59
N ARG A 12 5.63 6.11 13.38
CA ARG A 12 6.76 6.84 14.00
C ARG A 12 7.05 8.17 13.33
N ARG A 13 7.01 8.17 12.00
CA ARG A 13 7.53 9.27 11.17
C ARG A 13 6.49 10.34 10.91
N TRP A 14 6.88 11.36 10.15
CA TRP A 14 6.00 12.45 9.70
C TRP A 14 4.73 11.96 8.98
N HIS A 15 4.77 10.77 8.36
CA HIS A 15 3.62 10.12 7.71
C HIS A 15 2.38 10.02 8.63
N SER A 16 2.61 9.85 9.93
CA SER A 16 1.57 9.81 10.96
C SER A 16 0.73 11.08 11.09
N ASN A 17 1.21 12.20 10.54
CA ASN A 17 0.47 13.45 10.50
C ASN A 17 -0.26 13.55 9.15
N LYS A 18 -1.58 13.33 9.17
CA LYS A 18 -2.43 13.37 7.98
C LYS A 18 -2.37 14.71 7.25
N GLN A 19 -2.14 15.82 7.94
CA GLN A 19 -2.00 17.13 7.28
C GLN A 19 -0.80 17.17 6.33
N ASN A 20 0.28 16.46 6.67
CA ASN A 20 1.50 16.43 5.88
C ASN A 20 1.47 15.32 4.82
N SER A 21 0.81 14.21 5.14
CA SER A 21 0.89 12.97 4.37
C SER A 21 -0.36 12.72 3.50
N GLY A 22 -1.52 13.24 3.89
CA GLY A 22 -2.79 12.75 3.35
C GLY A 22 -3.07 11.30 3.76
N GLY A 23 -2.42 10.78 4.80
CA GLY A 23 -2.67 9.44 5.34
C GLY A 23 -2.26 8.30 4.41
N LEU A 24 -2.52 7.07 4.87
CA LEU A 24 -2.05 5.86 4.20
C LEU A 24 -2.81 5.56 2.90
N MET A 25 -4.00 6.13 2.69
CA MET A 25 -4.70 6.00 1.40
C MET A 25 -3.96 6.72 0.26
N VAL A 26 -3.22 7.79 0.58
CA VAL A 26 -2.39 8.52 -0.38
C VAL A 26 -0.95 8.00 -0.38
N HIS A 27 -0.35 7.79 0.79
CA HIS A 27 1.06 7.40 0.86
C HIS A 27 1.36 5.93 0.62
N LYS A 28 0.46 5.03 1.01
CA LYS A 28 0.68 3.57 0.89
C LYS A 28 -0.26 2.94 -0.11
N ALA A 29 -1.54 3.27 -0.15
CA ALA A 29 -2.48 2.51 -0.97
C ALA A 29 -2.43 2.86 -2.48
N THR A 30 -1.83 3.99 -2.84
CA THR A 30 -1.79 4.49 -4.23
C THR A 30 -1.12 3.52 -5.20
N HIS A 31 -0.02 2.86 -4.84
CA HIS A 31 0.56 1.86 -5.75
C HIS A 31 -0.39 0.66 -5.97
N HIS A 32 -1.20 0.26 -4.98
CA HIS A 32 -2.24 -0.76 -5.21
C HIS A 32 -3.36 -0.23 -6.11
N PHE A 33 -3.79 1.02 -5.93
CA PHE A 33 -4.82 1.62 -6.79
C PHE A 33 -4.34 1.74 -8.24
N ASP A 34 -3.07 2.09 -8.45
CA ASP A 34 -2.47 2.13 -9.78
C ASP A 34 -2.44 0.74 -10.43
N LEU A 35 -1.98 -0.28 -9.70
CA LEU A 35 -1.99 -1.67 -10.17
C LEU A 35 -3.41 -2.14 -10.54
N VAL A 36 -4.42 -1.83 -9.72
CA VAL A 36 -5.81 -2.22 -10.00
C VAL A 36 -6.38 -1.47 -11.19
N ASN A 37 -6.10 -0.16 -11.32
CA ASN A 37 -6.49 0.62 -12.51
C ASN A 37 -5.93 -0.02 -13.78
N TRP A 38 -4.64 -0.39 -13.75
CA TRP A 38 -3.95 -1.06 -14.86
C TRP A 38 -4.52 -2.45 -15.16
N TRP A 39 -4.67 -3.32 -14.15
CA TRP A 39 -5.23 -4.67 -14.30
C TRP A 39 -6.67 -4.68 -14.82
N LEU A 40 -7.48 -3.70 -14.41
CA LEU A 40 -8.85 -3.53 -14.90
C LEU A 40 -8.92 -2.75 -16.21
N SER A 41 -7.79 -2.14 -16.64
CA SER A 41 -7.71 -1.16 -17.72
C SER A 41 -8.82 -0.12 -17.63
N SER A 42 -8.99 0.44 -16.45
CA SER A 42 -10.09 1.32 -16.12
C SER A 42 -9.70 2.34 -15.07
N VAL A 43 -10.53 3.36 -14.92
CA VAL A 43 -10.33 4.45 -13.97
C VAL A 43 -11.45 4.45 -12.92
N PRO A 44 -11.16 4.88 -11.68
CA PRO A 44 -12.17 5.02 -10.65
C PRO A 44 -13.19 6.10 -11.03
N VAL A 45 -14.45 5.89 -10.67
CA VAL A 45 -15.55 6.84 -10.88
C VAL A 45 -16.08 7.34 -9.54
N SER A 46 -16.31 6.43 -8.58
CA SER A 46 -16.79 6.78 -7.24
C SER A 46 -16.09 5.96 -6.16
N VAL A 47 -15.81 6.59 -5.02
CA VAL A 47 -15.12 5.97 -3.88
C VAL A 47 -15.92 6.19 -2.61
N PHE A 48 -16.13 5.13 -1.83
CA PHE A 48 -16.64 5.21 -0.47
C PHE A 48 -15.63 4.55 0.48
N ALA A 49 -15.37 5.15 1.64
CA ALA A 49 -14.39 4.61 2.57
C ALA A 49 -14.78 4.81 4.03
N THR A 50 -14.33 3.88 4.86
CA THR A 50 -14.32 3.99 6.32
C THR A 50 -12.92 3.69 6.83
N GLY A 51 -12.58 4.28 7.98
CA GLY A 51 -11.30 4.00 8.61
C GLY A 51 -11.25 4.43 10.05
N LYS A 52 -10.28 3.91 10.77
CA LYS A 52 -10.11 4.15 12.21
C LYS A 52 -8.65 3.99 12.62
N ARG A 53 -8.30 4.60 13.75
CA ARG A 53 -7.09 4.31 14.52
C ARG A 53 -7.50 3.63 15.82
N GLN A 54 -7.06 2.40 16.04
CA GLN A 54 -7.41 1.59 17.21
C GLN A 54 -6.22 0.84 17.79
N PHE A 55 -5.28 0.42 16.94
CA PHE A 55 -4.07 -0.28 17.35
C PHE A 55 -2.99 0.70 17.83
N TYR A 56 -2.69 1.73 17.06
CA TYR A 56 -1.63 2.70 17.39
C TYR A 56 -2.15 3.83 18.30
N THR A 57 -2.58 3.45 19.51
CA THR A 57 -3.19 4.34 20.50
C THR A 57 -2.56 4.19 21.89
N PRO A 58 -2.60 5.22 22.75
CA PRO A 58 -2.17 5.10 24.15
C PRO A 58 -2.91 3.99 24.91
N GLU A 59 -4.18 3.76 24.58
CA GLU A 59 -5.02 2.72 25.19
C GLU A 59 -4.48 1.33 24.88
N THR A 60 -4.06 1.08 23.64
CA THR A 60 -3.47 -0.19 23.24
C THR A 60 -2.12 -0.40 23.91
N ALA A 61 -1.28 0.63 24.05
CA ALA A 61 -0.04 0.53 24.83
C ALA A 61 -0.30 0.03 26.26
N ARG A 62 -1.32 0.60 26.94
CA ARG A 62 -1.73 0.15 28.28
C ARG A 62 -2.23 -1.29 28.31
N ARG A 63 -3.05 -1.68 27.33
CA ARG A 63 -3.55 -3.05 27.19
C ARG A 63 -2.44 -4.07 26.93
N MET A 64 -1.34 -3.64 26.31
CA MET A 64 -0.14 -4.44 26.06
C MET A 64 0.86 -4.44 27.24
N GLY A 65 0.49 -3.85 28.38
CA GLY A 65 1.29 -3.90 29.62
C GLY A 65 2.26 -2.75 29.82
N LEU A 66 2.27 -1.73 28.95
CA LEU A 66 3.01 -0.48 29.18
C LEU A 66 2.20 0.47 30.08
N ARG A 67 2.85 1.40 30.78
CA ARG A 67 2.13 2.41 31.57
C ARG A 67 1.48 3.48 30.69
N SER A 68 2.16 3.91 29.63
CA SER A 68 1.66 4.91 28.68
C SER A 68 2.48 4.92 27.38
N HIS A 69 2.11 5.82 26.47
CA HIS A 69 3.00 6.32 25.44
C HIS A 69 4.08 7.24 26.07
N HIS A 70 5.20 7.37 25.36
CA HIS A 70 6.30 8.30 25.67
C HIS A 70 6.61 9.15 24.44
N GLU A 71 7.59 10.05 24.51
CA GLU A 71 7.97 10.88 23.37
C GLU A 71 8.60 10.07 22.23
N ARG A 72 9.64 9.30 22.54
CA ARG A 72 10.44 8.53 21.56
C ARG A 72 11.08 7.30 22.20
N CYS A 73 11.53 6.36 21.36
CA CYS A 73 12.14 5.11 21.81
C CYS A 73 13.42 5.37 22.61
N ARG A 74 14.35 6.20 22.11
CA ARG A 74 15.68 6.43 22.71
C ARG A 74 15.64 6.83 24.18
N THR A 75 14.62 7.58 24.60
CA THR A 75 14.44 8.07 25.98
C THR A 75 13.34 7.33 26.75
N CYS A 76 12.77 6.26 26.17
CA CYS A 76 11.65 5.53 26.74
C CYS A 76 12.07 4.76 28.01
N PRO A 77 11.45 5.02 29.18
CA PRO A 77 11.74 4.29 30.41
C PRO A 77 11.16 2.87 30.42
N GLU A 78 10.38 2.50 29.40
CA GLU A 78 9.74 1.19 29.26
C GLU A 78 10.29 0.41 28.05
N LYS A 79 11.47 0.77 27.54
CA LYS A 79 12.07 0.16 26.35
C LYS A 79 12.20 -1.35 26.42
N ASP A 80 12.58 -1.90 27.57
CA ASP A 80 12.83 -3.33 27.75
C ASP A 80 11.54 -4.16 27.75
N ALA A 81 10.38 -3.51 27.98
CA ALA A 81 9.06 -4.13 27.93
C ALA A 81 8.31 -3.84 26.61
N CYS A 82 8.81 -2.94 25.76
CA CYS A 82 8.10 -2.45 24.59
C CYS A 82 8.52 -3.22 23.32
N GLY A 83 7.63 -4.09 22.80
CA GLY A 83 7.85 -4.79 21.53
C GLY A 83 7.92 -3.87 20.29
N PHE A 84 7.59 -2.58 20.45
CA PHE A 84 7.75 -1.55 19.42
C PHE A 84 8.95 -0.63 19.71
N TYR A 85 9.88 -1.01 20.56
CA TYR A 85 11.12 -0.26 20.71
C TYR A 85 11.94 -0.32 19.40
N PHE A 86 12.42 0.84 18.93
CA PHE A 86 13.27 0.95 17.75
C PHE A 86 14.57 1.65 18.12
N ASP A 87 15.67 0.92 18.07
CA ASP A 87 17.00 1.45 18.33
C ASP A 87 17.64 1.98 17.05
N LEU A 88 17.36 3.25 16.74
CA LEU A 88 17.91 3.85 15.52
C LEU A 88 19.45 3.91 15.50
N GLY A 89 20.11 3.84 16.67
CA GLY A 89 21.57 3.90 16.77
C GLY A 89 22.27 2.62 16.31
N GLN A 90 21.56 1.51 16.23
CA GLN A 90 22.11 0.21 15.80
C GLN A 90 22.37 0.13 14.29
N HIS A 91 21.73 0.99 13.50
CA HIS A 91 21.85 0.98 12.03
C HIS A 91 22.70 2.17 11.57
N PRO A 92 23.94 1.96 11.07
CA PRO A 92 24.85 3.06 10.73
C PRO A 92 24.27 4.08 9.74
N LEU A 93 23.55 3.60 8.72
CA LEU A 93 22.91 4.47 7.72
C LEU A 93 21.77 5.30 8.32
N ILE A 94 20.88 4.67 9.09
CA ILE A 94 19.76 5.37 9.74
C ILE A 94 20.30 6.37 10.76
N ARG A 95 21.33 5.99 11.52
CA ARG A 95 22.01 6.87 12.46
C ARG A 95 22.55 8.11 11.75
N ALA A 96 23.33 7.92 10.69
CA ALA A 96 23.96 9.00 9.95
C ALA A 96 22.94 9.94 9.27
N LEU A 97 21.80 9.42 8.81
CA LEU A 97 20.76 10.21 8.15
C LEU A 97 19.79 10.90 9.10
N TYR A 98 19.62 10.37 10.32
CA TYR A 98 18.59 10.85 11.25
C TYR A 98 19.18 11.22 12.61
N LEU A 99 19.73 10.26 13.36
CA LEU A 99 20.16 10.49 14.75
C LEU A 99 21.23 11.57 14.88
N ASP A 100 22.25 11.49 14.03
CA ASP A 100 23.37 12.41 14.04
C ASP A 100 23.00 13.76 13.37
N CYS A 101 21.78 13.88 12.81
CA CYS A 101 21.28 15.08 12.16
C CYS A 101 20.17 15.80 12.95
N GLU A 102 19.75 15.28 14.11
CA GLU A 102 18.63 15.83 14.90
C GLU A 102 18.85 17.30 15.31
N GLU A 103 20.10 17.75 15.42
CA GLU A 103 20.44 19.13 15.74
C GLU A 103 20.06 20.15 14.65
N PHE A 104 19.90 19.70 13.40
CA PHE A 104 19.65 20.59 12.26
C PHE A 104 18.15 20.88 12.04
N ASP A 105 17.27 19.92 12.33
CA ASP A 105 15.83 20.04 12.04
C ASP A 105 14.90 19.60 13.19
N GLY A 106 15.43 19.00 14.25
CA GLY A 106 14.65 18.45 15.36
C GLY A 106 13.79 17.24 14.98
N TYR A 107 14.07 16.57 13.86
CA TYR A 107 13.26 15.45 13.37
C TYR A 107 13.60 14.14 14.06
N PHE A 108 12.75 13.72 14.99
CA PHE A 108 12.86 12.42 15.66
C PHE A 108 12.20 11.30 14.82
N ARG A 109 13.04 10.40 14.27
CA ARG A 109 12.59 9.23 13.51
C ARG A 109 12.00 8.12 14.38
N ASP A 110 12.41 8.03 15.64
CA ASP A 110 12.03 6.98 16.59
C ASP A 110 10.91 7.40 17.56
N ARG A 111 10.03 8.34 17.16
CA ARG A 111 8.88 8.73 18.00
C ARG A 111 8.01 7.54 18.37
N CYS A 112 7.40 7.59 19.54
CA CYS A 112 6.54 6.51 20.03
C CYS A 112 5.33 6.31 19.12
N VAL A 113 5.10 5.07 18.66
CA VAL A 113 3.96 4.72 17.79
C VAL A 113 2.60 4.77 18.47
N PHE A 114 2.56 4.93 19.80
CA PHE A 114 1.32 5.00 20.58
C PHE A 114 0.96 6.42 21.00
N ARG A 115 1.66 7.44 20.50
CA ARG A 115 1.41 8.83 20.90
C ARG A 115 0.02 9.32 20.46
N PRO A 116 -0.66 10.16 21.25
CA PRO A 116 -2.03 10.58 20.97
C PRO A 116 -2.14 11.44 19.70
N GLU A 117 -1.08 12.14 19.29
CA GLU A 117 -1.07 13.10 18.18
C GLU A 117 -1.12 12.47 16.78
N ILE A 118 -0.97 11.15 16.66
CA ILE A 118 -1.09 10.48 15.35
C ILE A 118 -2.50 10.69 14.79
N SER A 119 -2.59 11.17 13.55
CA SER A 119 -3.85 11.58 12.92
C SER A 119 -4.24 10.75 11.69
N ILE A 120 -3.49 9.68 11.41
CA ILE A 120 -3.81 8.70 10.36
C ILE A 120 -4.53 7.47 10.93
N GLU A 121 -5.30 6.82 10.07
CA GLU A 121 -5.92 5.53 10.35
C GLU A 121 -4.91 4.37 10.27
N ASP A 122 -5.19 3.30 11.02
CA ASP A 122 -4.44 2.04 11.00
C ASP A 122 -5.23 0.87 10.43
N THR A 123 -6.53 1.07 10.21
CA THR A 123 -7.45 0.13 9.57
C THR A 123 -8.38 0.92 8.67
N MET A 124 -8.39 0.59 7.38
CA MET A 124 -9.19 1.29 6.37
C MET A 124 -9.84 0.30 5.43
N HIS A 125 -11.06 0.62 5.01
CA HIS A 125 -11.83 -0.14 4.04
C HIS A 125 -12.34 0.81 2.96
N VAL A 126 -12.15 0.46 1.69
CA VAL A 126 -12.47 1.30 0.54
C VAL A 126 -13.28 0.48 -0.47
N GLN A 127 -14.38 1.04 -0.94
CA GLN A 127 -15.15 0.52 -2.06
C GLN A 127 -15.02 1.48 -3.25
N VAL A 128 -14.71 0.94 -4.43
CA VAL A 128 -14.51 1.73 -5.65
C VAL A 128 -15.34 1.15 -6.78
N ARG A 129 -16.03 2.02 -7.52
CA ARG A 129 -16.68 1.70 -8.79
C ARG A 129 -15.84 2.26 -9.93
N TYR A 130 -15.64 1.47 -10.97
CA TYR A 130 -14.82 1.81 -12.13
C TYR A 130 -15.67 2.15 -13.35
N ALA A 131 -15.06 2.82 -14.33
CA ALA A 131 -15.74 3.25 -15.56
C ALA A 131 -16.20 2.07 -16.45
N ASN A 132 -15.59 0.89 -16.28
CA ASN A 132 -15.99 -0.34 -16.96
C ASN A 132 -17.04 -1.18 -16.20
N ASP A 133 -17.63 -0.62 -15.13
CA ASP A 133 -18.59 -1.25 -14.20
C ASP A 133 -17.99 -2.33 -13.27
N ALA A 134 -16.67 -2.52 -13.26
CA ALA A 134 -16.03 -3.30 -12.20
C ALA A 134 -16.15 -2.61 -10.84
N THR A 135 -16.15 -3.40 -9.78
CA THR A 135 -16.16 -2.91 -8.40
C THR A 135 -15.02 -3.53 -7.62
N MET A 136 -14.33 -2.73 -6.81
CA MET A 136 -13.28 -3.19 -5.90
C MET A 136 -13.73 -3.00 -4.46
N SER A 137 -13.45 -3.99 -3.62
CA SER A 137 -13.39 -3.85 -2.17
C SER A 137 -11.94 -4.01 -1.72
N TYR A 138 -11.43 -3.02 -1.01
CA TYR A 138 -10.04 -2.91 -0.61
C TYR A 138 -9.95 -2.74 0.91
N SER A 139 -8.98 -3.40 1.54
CA SER A 139 -8.72 -3.28 2.96
C SER A 139 -7.23 -3.09 3.20
N LEU A 140 -6.88 -2.11 4.02
CA LEU A 140 -5.52 -1.91 4.53
C LEU A 140 -5.56 -2.02 6.05
N VAL A 141 -4.77 -2.95 6.58
CA VAL A 141 -4.50 -3.12 8.00
C VAL A 141 -3.02 -2.86 8.21
N ALA A 142 -2.70 -1.86 9.03
CA ALA A 142 -1.34 -1.37 9.24
C ALA A 142 -0.62 -2.04 10.43
N HIS A 143 -1.17 -3.14 10.94
CA HIS A 143 -0.68 -3.87 12.12
C HIS A 143 -0.97 -5.38 11.96
N ALA A 144 -0.83 -5.88 10.74
CA ALA A 144 -1.05 -7.28 10.40
C ALA A 144 0.08 -8.18 10.95
N ALA A 145 -0.16 -9.50 10.93
CA ALA A 145 0.85 -10.49 11.31
C ALA A 145 1.88 -10.76 10.20
N TRP A 146 1.64 -10.30 8.98
CA TRP A 146 2.50 -10.50 7.81
C TRP A 146 2.36 -9.32 6.84
N GLU A 147 3.36 -9.11 5.99
CA GLU A 147 3.38 -8.05 4.99
C GLU A 147 3.12 -8.57 3.58
N GLY A 148 2.38 -7.78 2.80
CA GLY A 148 2.09 -8.05 1.40
C GLY A 148 0.61 -7.84 1.11
N TYR A 149 0.06 -8.58 0.15
CA TYR A 149 -1.35 -8.45 -0.21
C TYR A 149 -1.92 -9.75 -0.76
N THR A 150 -3.23 -9.87 -0.63
CA THR A 150 -4.04 -10.81 -1.40
C THR A 150 -4.95 -10.01 -2.31
N LEU A 151 -5.12 -10.49 -3.53
CA LEU A 151 -6.07 -9.95 -4.48
C LEU A 151 -6.87 -11.08 -5.09
N ALA A 152 -8.08 -10.76 -5.51
CA ALA A 152 -8.84 -11.69 -6.32
C ALA A 152 -9.77 -10.97 -7.29
N PHE A 153 -9.85 -11.50 -8.49
CA PHE A 153 -10.79 -11.07 -9.53
C PHE A 153 -11.85 -12.14 -9.69
N ASN A 154 -13.12 -11.75 -9.63
CA ASN A 154 -14.24 -12.60 -10.00
C ASN A 154 -14.79 -12.12 -11.34
N GLY A 155 -14.92 -13.04 -12.28
CA GLY A 155 -15.47 -12.77 -13.60
C GLY A 155 -16.41 -13.88 -14.06
N THR A 156 -16.88 -13.76 -15.28
CA THR A 156 -17.83 -14.68 -15.89
C THR A 156 -17.29 -16.10 -16.10
N GLN A 157 -15.97 -16.27 -16.17
CA GLN A 157 -15.31 -17.57 -16.39
C GLN A 157 -14.76 -18.23 -15.12
N GLY A 158 -14.89 -17.57 -13.96
CA GLY A 158 -14.36 -18.05 -12.69
C GLY A 158 -13.62 -16.96 -11.92
N ARG A 159 -12.61 -17.36 -11.16
CA ARG A 159 -11.87 -16.49 -10.25
C ARG A 159 -10.36 -16.66 -10.40
N LEU A 160 -9.65 -15.54 -10.37
CA LEU A 160 -8.19 -15.48 -10.23
C LEU A 160 -7.87 -15.00 -8.82
N GLU A 161 -6.96 -15.69 -8.13
CA GLU A 161 -6.40 -15.25 -6.86
C GLU A 161 -4.89 -15.08 -7.01
N HIS A 162 -4.36 -14.01 -6.39
CA HIS A 162 -2.93 -13.85 -6.22
C HIS A 162 -2.66 -13.44 -4.77
N LYS A 163 -1.69 -14.13 -4.15
CA LYS A 163 -1.11 -13.75 -2.88
C LYS A 163 0.35 -13.39 -3.12
N CYS A 164 0.76 -12.26 -2.58
CA CYS A 164 2.13 -11.80 -2.52
C CYS A 164 2.47 -11.62 -1.05
N GLU A 165 3.42 -12.40 -0.52
CA GLU A 165 3.91 -12.27 0.85
C GLU A 165 5.35 -11.78 0.82
N GLU A 166 5.57 -10.63 1.46
CA GLU A 166 6.86 -9.96 1.56
C GLU A 166 7.55 -10.34 2.87
N SER A 167 8.87 -10.40 2.84
CA SER A 167 9.70 -10.54 4.03
C SER A 167 9.59 -9.30 4.91
N ILE A 168 9.64 -9.50 6.22
CA ILE A 168 9.66 -8.43 7.22
C ILE A 168 10.85 -7.50 6.97
N TYR A 169 10.61 -6.19 6.95
CA TYR A 169 11.68 -5.19 6.85
C TYR A 169 11.37 -3.88 7.58
N VAL A 170 12.42 -3.11 7.86
CA VAL A 170 12.33 -1.71 8.30
C VAL A 170 12.94 -0.79 7.24
N SER A 171 12.23 0.29 6.89
CA SER A 171 12.71 1.23 5.86
C SER A 171 14.11 1.77 6.18
N GLY A 172 15.08 1.42 5.33
CA GLY A 172 16.48 1.87 5.44
C GLY A 172 17.36 1.05 6.39
N ASP A 173 16.93 -0.11 6.86
CA ASP A 173 17.72 -1.00 7.72
C ASP A 173 18.76 -1.86 6.96
N GLY A 174 18.72 -1.83 5.62
CA GLY A 174 19.61 -2.60 4.73
C GLY A 174 19.00 -3.87 4.16
N THR A 175 17.78 -4.24 4.57
CA THR A 175 17.01 -5.31 3.91
C THR A 175 16.40 -4.81 2.59
N VAL A 176 16.08 -5.74 1.69
CA VAL A 176 15.51 -5.42 0.36
C VAL A 176 13.98 -5.28 0.49
N PRO A 177 13.40 -4.08 0.25
CA PRO A 177 11.95 -3.93 0.24
C PRO A 177 11.30 -4.82 -0.81
N GLY A 178 10.20 -5.50 -0.44
CA GLY A 178 9.45 -6.35 -1.36
C GLY A 178 10.11 -7.69 -1.72
N ALA A 179 11.10 -8.16 -0.94
CA ALA A 179 11.60 -9.53 -1.12
C ALA A 179 10.50 -10.55 -0.76
N LEU A 180 10.27 -11.55 -1.60
CA LEU A 180 9.15 -12.48 -1.47
C LEU A 180 9.48 -13.69 -0.60
N VAL A 181 8.53 -14.13 0.22
CA VAL A 181 8.58 -15.45 0.88
C VAL A 181 8.09 -16.52 -0.08
N GLY A 182 8.94 -17.50 -0.38
CA GLY A 182 8.73 -18.51 -1.43
C GLY A 182 7.40 -19.26 -1.34
N ASP A 183 7.08 -19.86 -0.19
CA ASP A 183 5.81 -20.59 0.02
C ASP A 183 4.59 -19.65 0.23
N GLY A 184 4.86 -18.36 0.38
CA GLY A 184 3.84 -17.34 0.66
C GLY A 184 3.22 -16.71 -0.58
N THR A 185 3.82 -16.88 -1.77
CA THR A 185 3.43 -16.18 -3.00
C THR A 185 2.95 -17.15 -4.06
N TYR A 186 1.71 -16.96 -4.56
CA TYR A 186 1.13 -17.83 -5.59
C TYR A 186 0.14 -17.09 -6.49
N ILE A 187 -0.11 -17.65 -7.68
CA ILE A 187 -1.26 -17.32 -8.53
C ILE A 187 -2.09 -18.58 -8.72
N ARG A 188 -3.37 -18.51 -8.36
CA ARG A 188 -4.30 -19.65 -8.47
C ARG A 188 -5.53 -19.27 -9.27
N ILE A 189 -5.88 -20.15 -10.21
CA ILE A 189 -7.04 -20.00 -11.09
C ILE A 189 -8.11 -21.00 -10.68
N PHE A 190 -9.33 -20.50 -10.52
CA PHE A 190 -10.53 -21.28 -10.19
C PHE A 190 -11.53 -21.13 -11.34
N PRO A 191 -11.48 -22.00 -12.36
CA PRO A 191 -12.50 -21.99 -13.40
C PRO A 191 -13.87 -22.34 -12.82
N LEU A 192 -14.94 -21.80 -13.39
CA LEU A 192 -16.29 -21.94 -12.82
C LEU A 192 -16.77 -23.40 -12.61
N ARG A 193 -16.33 -24.33 -13.47
CA ARG A 193 -16.74 -25.75 -13.45
C ARG A 193 -15.60 -26.74 -13.73
N LYS A 194 -14.35 -26.35 -13.43
CA LYS A 194 -13.18 -27.23 -13.57
C LYS A 194 -12.33 -27.17 -12.31
N PRO A 195 -11.50 -28.18 -12.03
CA PRO A 195 -10.54 -28.12 -10.94
C PRO A 195 -9.68 -26.87 -11.01
N ALA A 196 -9.38 -26.29 -9.85
CA ALA A 196 -8.46 -25.17 -9.73
C ALA A 196 -7.02 -25.62 -10.03
N TYR A 197 -6.21 -24.71 -10.55
CA TYR A 197 -4.80 -24.95 -10.85
C TYR A 197 -3.97 -23.69 -10.56
N GLU A 198 -2.68 -23.88 -10.33
CA GLU A 198 -1.72 -22.79 -10.11
C GLU A 198 -0.97 -22.45 -11.40
N VAL A 199 -0.60 -21.17 -11.52
CA VAL A 199 0.18 -20.67 -12.66
C VAL A 199 1.57 -20.29 -12.14
N PRO A 200 2.66 -20.70 -12.82
CA PRO A 200 4.00 -20.30 -12.43
C PRO A 200 4.16 -18.78 -12.41
N ILE A 201 4.73 -18.25 -11.33
CA ILE A 201 5.06 -16.83 -11.20
C ILE A 201 6.37 -16.55 -11.93
N TRP A 202 6.35 -15.53 -12.78
CA TRP A 202 7.58 -15.03 -13.42
C TRP A 202 8.53 -14.48 -12.36
N GLN A 203 9.73 -15.03 -12.35
CA GLN A 203 10.78 -14.59 -11.44
C GLN A 203 11.51 -13.39 -12.06
N SER A 204 11.83 -12.41 -11.22
CA SER A 204 12.71 -11.29 -11.57
C SER A 204 13.75 -11.10 -10.47
N GLU A 205 14.87 -10.48 -10.82
CA GLU A 205 15.98 -10.20 -9.91
C GLU A 205 16.06 -8.70 -9.61
N GLY A 206 16.57 -8.35 -8.42
CA GLY A 206 16.78 -6.97 -8.00
C GLY A 206 15.79 -6.46 -6.94
N GLY A 207 15.82 -5.16 -6.67
CA GLY A 207 14.98 -4.51 -5.67
C GLY A 207 13.49 -4.48 -6.05
N HIS A 208 12.62 -4.46 -5.04
CA HIS A 208 11.15 -4.43 -5.18
C HIS A 208 10.61 -5.56 -6.07
N GLY A 209 11.03 -6.80 -5.81
CA GLY A 209 10.65 -7.97 -6.62
C GLY A 209 11.12 -7.90 -8.07
N GLY A 210 12.16 -7.09 -8.35
CA GLY A 210 12.72 -6.87 -9.68
C GLY A 210 12.02 -5.81 -10.52
N GLY A 211 11.19 -4.95 -9.90
CA GLY A 211 10.54 -3.81 -10.57
C GLY A 211 11.48 -2.62 -10.83
N ASP A 212 12.56 -2.48 -10.05
CA ASP A 212 13.46 -1.32 -10.16
C ASP A 212 14.19 -1.27 -11.50
N LYS A 213 14.70 -2.41 -11.99
CA LYS A 213 15.43 -2.47 -13.25
C LYS A 213 14.58 -1.99 -14.45
N PRO A 214 13.39 -2.55 -14.75
CA PRO A 214 12.60 -2.10 -15.88
C PRO A 214 12.14 -0.63 -15.73
N LEU A 215 11.89 -0.15 -14.50
CA LEU A 215 11.59 1.26 -14.25
C LEU A 215 12.77 2.17 -14.64
N LEU A 216 13.98 1.84 -14.18
CA LEU A 216 15.18 2.61 -14.49
C LEU A 216 15.51 2.54 -15.99
N GLU A 217 15.30 1.39 -16.63
CA GLU A 217 15.50 1.22 -18.07
C GLU A 217 14.54 2.09 -18.89
N ASP A 218 13.25 2.19 -18.51
CA ASP A 218 12.27 3.07 -19.17
C ASP A 218 12.63 4.56 -19.03
N LEU A 219 13.18 4.95 -17.87
CA LEU A 219 13.54 6.34 -17.57
C LEU A 219 14.86 6.79 -18.20
N PHE A 220 15.89 5.93 -18.18
CA PHE A 220 17.27 6.36 -18.44
C PHE A 220 17.86 5.82 -19.74
N LEU A 221 17.31 4.76 -20.35
CA LEU A 221 17.84 4.30 -21.63
C LEU A 221 17.46 5.25 -22.77
N PRO A 222 18.37 5.51 -23.72
CA PRO A 222 18.09 6.37 -24.86
C PRO A 222 17.00 5.80 -25.78
N ALA A 223 16.84 4.48 -25.80
CA ALA A 223 15.75 3.78 -26.46
C ALA A 223 15.01 2.92 -25.43
N ARG A 224 13.73 3.21 -25.22
CA ARG A 224 12.89 2.49 -24.27
C ARG A 224 12.68 1.04 -24.74
N PRO A 225 12.82 0.04 -23.85
CA PRO A 225 12.40 -1.32 -24.14
C PRO A 225 10.92 -1.37 -24.55
N ALA A 226 10.56 -2.30 -25.42
CA ALA A 226 9.17 -2.51 -25.76
C ALA A 226 8.39 -2.95 -24.52
N ASP A 227 7.24 -2.31 -24.27
CA ASP A 227 6.38 -2.63 -23.15
C ASP A 227 5.03 -3.19 -23.62
N PRO A 228 4.95 -4.50 -23.90
CA PRO A 228 3.76 -5.12 -24.48
C PRO A 228 2.55 -5.11 -23.52
N TYR A 229 2.78 -4.83 -22.23
CA TYR A 229 1.76 -4.82 -21.20
C TYR A 229 1.37 -3.41 -20.73
N LEU A 230 1.99 -2.36 -21.29
CA LEU A 230 1.75 -0.97 -20.89
C LEU A 230 1.84 -0.77 -19.36
N ARG A 231 2.93 -1.28 -18.77
CA ARG A 231 3.30 -1.15 -17.35
C ARG A 231 3.83 0.25 -17.02
N ALA A 232 4.44 0.96 -17.98
CA ALA A 232 4.99 2.29 -17.75
C ALA A 232 3.87 3.29 -17.43
N ALA A 233 3.69 3.60 -16.14
CA ALA A 233 2.70 4.56 -15.68
C ALA A 233 3.10 6.00 -16.02
N ASP A 234 2.15 6.79 -16.50
CA ASP A 234 2.35 8.21 -16.75
C ASP A 234 1.65 9.09 -15.70
N HIS A 235 1.67 10.40 -15.91
CA HIS A 235 1.03 11.37 -15.03
C HIS A 235 -0.50 11.18 -14.90
N ARG A 236 -1.18 10.63 -15.92
CA ARG A 236 -2.62 10.34 -15.88
C ARG A 236 -2.89 9.14 -14.98
N SER A 237 -2.10 8.06 -15.11
CA SER A 237 -2.18 6.90 -14.22
C SER A 237 -1.94 7.29 -12.77
N GLY A 238 -0.87 8.05 -12.52
CA GLY A 238 -0.56 8.60 -11.20
C GLY A 238 -1.67 9.49 -10.64
N ALA A 239 -2.30 10.32 -11.48
CA ALA A 239 -3.42 11.16 -11.09
C ALA A 239 -4.66 10.35 -10.67
N TYR A 240 -5.07 9.34 -11.44
CA TYR A 240 -6.21 8.49 -11.05
C TYR A 240 -5.93 7.64 -9.80
N SER A 241 -4.69 7.17 -9.64
CA SER A 241 -4.24 6.47 -8.44
C SER A 241 -4.35 7.35 -7.20
N ILE A 242 -3.75 8.54 -7.20
CA ILE A 242 -3.81 9.45 -6.03
C ILE A 242 -5.23 9.96 -5.77
N LEU A 243 -6.02 10.23 -6.82
CA LEU A 243 -7.40 10.65 -6.67
C LEU A 243 -8.27 9.61 -5.96
N THR A 244 -7.97 8.32 -6.12
CA THR A 244 -8.64 7.26 -5.35
C THR A 244 -8.37 7.41 -3.86
N GLY A 245 -7.10 7.65 -3.49
CA GLY A 245 -6.69 7.86 -2.10
C GLY A 245 -7.26 9.15 -1.50
N VAL A 246 -7.25 10.25 -2.26
CA VAL A 246 -7.84 11.54 -1.86
C VAL A 246 -9.36 11.40 -1.66
N ALA A 247 -10.04 10.73 -2.58
CA ALA A 247 -11.47 10.46 -2.47
C ALA A 247 -11.80 9.59 -1.25
N ALA A 248 -10.98 8.57 -0.97
CA ALA A 248 -11.13 7.74 0.23
C ALA A 248 -11.01 8.57 1.51
N ASN A 249 -10.01 9.46 1.62
CA ASN A 249 -9.88 10.36 2.78
C ASN A 249 -11.10 11.27 2.96
N ARG A 250 -11.54 11.90 1.87
CA ARG A 250 -12.71 12.79 1.90
C ARG A 250 -13.99 12.02 2.26
N SER A 251 -14.09 10.77 1.80
CA SER A 251 -15.21 9.89 2.16
C SER A 251 -15.21 9.53 3.65
N MET A 252 -14.04 9.22 4.23
CA MET A 252 -13.92 8.97 5.68
C MET A 252 -14.26 10.21 6.50
N GLU A 253 -13.87 11.41 6.04
CA GLU A 253 -14.16 12.68 6.71
C GLU A 253 -15.66 13.03 6.68
N THR A 254 -16.32 12.81 5.55
CA THR A 254 -17.71 13.23 5.33
C THR A 254 -18.75 12.13 5.60
N GLY A 255 -18.33 10.87 5.68
CA GLY A 255 -19.22 9.72 5.76
C GLY A 255 -20.00 9.42 4.47
N ALA A 256 -19.65 10.04 3.34
CA ALA A 256 -20.38 9.96 2.08
C ALA A 256 -19.50 9.45 0.92
N PRO A 257 -20.08 8.85 -0.14
CA PRO A 257 -19.33 8.53 -1.35
C PRO A 257 -18.85 9.80 -2.07
N VAL A 258 -17.69 9.72 -2.70
CA VAL A 258 -17.05 10.81 -3.44
C VAL A 258 -16.89 10.42 -4.90
N GLU A 259 -17.47 11.22 -5.80
CA GLU A 259 -17.27 11.09 -7.25
C GLU A 259 -15.91 11.68 -7.64
N ILE A 260 -15.10 10.94 -8.41
CA ILE A 260 -13.77 11.38 -8.84
C ILE A 260 -13.85 12.67 -9.66
N ALA A 261 -14.88 12.80 -10.52
CA ALA A 261 -15.13 14.01 -11.31
C ALA A 261 -15.47 15.26 -10.47
N SER A 262 -15.78 15.10 -9.18
CA SER A 262 -15.97 16.23 -8.25
C SER A 262 -14.65 16.79 -7.72
N LEU A 263 -13.55 16.02 -7.79
CA LEU A 263 -12.22 16.42 -7.33
C LEU A 263 -11.42 17.09 -8.45
N VAL A 264 -11.37 16.45 -9.62
CA VAL A 264 -10.64 16.94 -10.80
C VAL A 264 -11.48 16.70 -12.05
N ARG A 265 -11.53 17.69 -12.95
CA ARG A 265 -12.28 17.63 -14.21
C ARG A 265 -11.33 17.64 -15.40
N GLY A 266 -11.75 17.02 -16.50
CA GLY A 266 -10.99 17.04 -17.76
C GLY A 266 -9.74 16.17 -17.77
N LEU A 267 -9.57 15.27 -16.81
CA LEU A 267 -8.45 14.33 -16.79
C LEU A 267 -8.68 13.25 -17.86
N GLN A 268 -7.75 13.16 -18.82
CA GLN A 268 -7.80 12.14 -19.86
C GLN A 268 -7.50 10.76 -19.28
N SER A 269 -8.15 9.73 -19.84
CA SER A 269 -7.83 8.35 -19.49
C SER A 269 -6.38 8.02 -19.86
N PRO A 270 -5.67 7.23 -19.03
CA PRO A 270 -4.39 6.65 -19.40
C PRO A 270 -4.53 5.67 -20.57
N ASP A 271 -3.41 5.34 -21.20
CA ASP A 271 -3.35 4.26 -22.17
C ASP A 271 -3.24 2.94 -21.42
N PHE A 272 -4.20 2.04 -21.64
CA PHE A 272 -4.27 0.75 -20.97
C PHE A 272 -4.20 -0.41 -21.97
N PRO A 273 -3.76 -1.61 -21.53
CA PRO A 273 -3.85 -2.79 -22.38
C PRO A 273 -5.32 -3.08 -22.77
N PRO A 274 -5.54 -3.74 -23.91
CA PRO A 274 -6.89 -4.08 -24.34
C PRO A 274 -7.55 -5.04 -23.34
N MET A 275 -8.77 -4.72 -22.91
CA MET A 275 -9.59 -5.60 -22.08
C MET A 275 -10.54 -6.46 -22.92
N PRO A 276 -10.85 -7.70 -22.46
CA PRO A 276 -11.92 -8.48 -23.06
C PRO A 276 -13.23 -7.68 -23.10
N ASP A 277 -13.89 -7.69 -24.27
CA ASP A 277 -15.18 -7.04 -24.41
C ASP A 277 -16.23 -7.73 -23.53
N ARG A 278 -16.79 -6.96 -22.59
CA ARG A 278 -17.83 -7.41 -21.66
C ARG A 278 -19.13 -7.84 -22.34
N ARG A 279 -19.37 -7.39 -23.58
CA ARG A 279 -20.57 -7.72 -24.38
C ARG A 279 -20.33 -8.92 -25.28
N LYS A 280 -19.08 -9.39 -25.38
CA LYS A 280 -18.77 -10.59 -26.15
C LYS A 280 -19.56 -11.77 -25.59
N GLU A 281 -20.21 -12.50 -26.48
CA GLU A 281 -20.92 -13.72 -26.11
C GLU A 281 -19.96 -14.72 -25.45
N LEU A 282 -20.44 -15.34 -24.38
CA LEU A 282 -19.74 -16.38 -23.65
C LEU A 282 -20.58 -17.65 -23.73
N ALA A 283 -19.91 -18.79 -23.86
CA ALA A 283 -20.58 -20.06 -23.75
C ALA A 283 -21.21 -20.18 -22.36
N MET A 284 -22.45 -20.69 -22.31
CA MET A 284 -23.05 -21.07 -21.04
C MET A 284 -22.15 -22.09 -20.35
N PRO A 285 -21.85 -21.91 -19.05
CA PRO A 285 -21.01 -22.83 -18.30
C PRO A 285 -21.55 -24.26 -18.34
#